data_AF-A0A8X6MGG9-F1
#
_entry.id   AF-A0A8X6MGG9-F1
#
_cell.length_a   1.000
_cell.length_b   1.000
_cell.length_c   1.000
_cell.angle_alpha   90.00
_cell.angle_beta   90.00
_cell.angle_gamma   90.00
#
_symmetry.space_group_name_H-M   'P 1'
#
loop_
_entity.id
_entity.type
_entity.pdbx_description
1 polymer ?
#
loop_
_entity_poly.entity_id
_entity_poly.type
_entity_poly.pdbx_seq_one_letter_code
_entity_poly.pdbx_strand_id
1 'polypeptide(L)'
;MGVNYLTSYLEGCYEAFKKVSIREMADRHRKIHDRQPVLIDGSSVVPWLYTKKQFSLESIYGGQWLQFVTILKDFLREFEEIGVKLVFIFSGTICTSKR
;
A
#
# COMPACT_ATOMS: atom_id res chain seq x y z
N MET A 1 -11.88 -2.64 -8.72
CA MET A 1 -12.98 -1.66 -8.49
C MET A 1 -13.08 -1.42 -7.01
N GLY A 2 -12.86 -0.19 -6.55
CA GLY A 2 -13.17 0.22 -5.19
C GLY A 2 -14.62 0.69 -5.07
N VAL A 3 -15.06 1.00 -3.85
CA VAL A 3 -16.35 1.65 -3.61
C VAL A 3 -16.12 3.15 -3.52
N ASN A 4 -16.77 3.92 -4.39
CA ASN A 4 -16.60 5.37 -4.42
C ASN A 4 -17.08 5.99 -3.11
N TYR A 5 -16.28 6.93 -2.57
CA TYR A 5 -16.56 7.69 -1.34
C TYR A 5 -16.70 6.89 -0.05
N LEU A 6 -16.45 5.58 -0.06
CA LEU A 6 -16.59 4.75 1.14
C LEU A 6 -15.70 5.25 2.28
N THR A 7 -14.44 5.61 1.98
CA THR A 7 -13.53 6.13 2.99
C THR A 7 -14.08 7.41 3.65
N SER A 8 -14.48 8.41 2.85
CA SER A 8 -15.03 9.67 3.36
C SER A 8 -16.34 9.48 4.13
N TYR A 9 -17.16 8.51 3.72
CA TYR A 9 -18.37 8.13 4.46
C TYR A 9 -18.03 7.55 5.84
N LEU A 10 -17.02 6.66 5.90
CA LEU A 10 -16.62 5.99 7.14
C LEU A 10 -15.86 6.90 8.11
N GLU A 11 -15.20 7.96 7.64
CA GLU A 11 -14.44 8.90 8.48
C GLU A 11 -15.30 9.54 9.60
N GLY A 12 -16.62 9.63 9.42
CA GLY A 12 -17.57 10.10 10.45
C GLY A 12 -17.96 9.06 11.51
N CYS A 13 -17.59 7.78 11.31
CA CYS A 13 -17.96 6.68 12.19
C CYS A 13 -16.72 6.10 12.90
N TYR A 14 -16.49 6.51 14.15
CA TYR A 14 -15.32 6.11 14.94
C TYR A 14 -15.27 4.60 15.28
N GLU A 15 -16.41 3.93 15.25
CA GLU A 15 -16.50 2.48 15.49
C GLU A 15 -16.00 1.68 14.27
N ALA A 16 -16.20 2.21 13.06
CA ALA A 16 -15.84 1.56 11.81
C ALA A 16 -14.54 2.10 11.19
N PHE A 17 -14.08 3.29 11.60
CA PHE A 17 -12.87 3.93 11.10
C PHE A 17 -11.91 4.29 12.23
N LYS A 18 -10.69 3.76 12.15
CA LYS A 18 -9.61 4.08 13.08
C LYS A 18 -8.31 4.33 12.33
N LYS A 19 -7.69 5.48 12.57
CA LYS A 19 -6.31 5.75 12.13
C LYS A 19 -5.36 4.95 13.03
N VAL A 20 -4.45 4.20 12.40
CA VAL A 20 -3.48 3.35 13.10
C VAL A 20 -2.07 3.62 12.58
N SER A 21 -1.08 3.47 13.46
CA SER A 21 0.33 3.47 13.06
C SER A 21 0.74 2.07 12.63
N ILE A 22 1.23 1.93 11.39
CA ILE A 22 1.73 0.64 10.88
C ILE A 22 2.87 0.12 11.78
N ARG A 23 3.76 1.02 12.24
CA ARG A 23 4.87 0.67 13.14
C ARG A 23 4.37 0.07 14.45
N GLU A 24 3.43 0.74 15.12
CA GLU A 24 2.87 0.25 16.40
C GLU A 24 2.14 -1.08 16.22
N MET A 25 1.40 -1.22 15.11
CA MET A 25 0.73 -2.48 14.76
C MET A 25 1.73 -3.62 14.56
N ALA A 26 2.85 -3.34 13.88
CA ALA A 26 3.91 -4.31 13.65
C ALA A 26 4.63 -4.72 14.94
N ASP A 27 4.96 -3.75 15.80
CA ASP A 27 5.56 -4.01 17.11
C ASP A 27 4.65 -4.86 17.99
N ARG A 28 3.36 -4.54 18.03
CA ARG A 28 2.38 -5.30 18.80
C ARG A 28 2.23 -6.73 18.26
N HIS A 29 2.19 -6.91 16.95
CA HIS A 29 2.09 -8.25 16.35
C HIS A 29 3.31 -9.11 16.72
N ARG A 30 4.52 -8.55 16.63
CA ARG A 30 5.75 -9.24 17.06
C ARG A 30 5.72 -9.63 18.53
N LYS A 31 5.31 -8.71 19.42
CA LYS A 31 5.23 -9.00 20.87
C LYS A 31 4.27 -10.13 21.20
N ILE A 32 3.15 -10.23 20.49
CA ILE A 32 2.10 -11.23 20.78
C ILE A 32 2.42 -12.58 20.12
N HIS A 33 2.97 -12.58 18.92
CA HIS A 33 3.08 -13.78 18.09
C HIS A 33 4.51 -14.24 17.78
N ASP A 34 5.52 -13.47 18.19
CA ASP A 34 6.94 -13.71 17.90
C ASP A 34 7.22 -13.93 16.40
N ARG A 35 6.51 -13.17 15.55
CA ARG A 35 6.55 -13.28 14.08
C ARG A 35 6.52 -11.91 13.42
N GLN A 36 7.12 -11.82 12.24
CA GLN A 36 7.05 -10.61 11.41
C GLN A 36 5.68 -10.53 10.71
N PRO A 37 4.98 -9.38 10.79
CA PRO A 37 3.76 -9.18 10.01
C PRO A 37 4.08 -9.12 8.50
N VAL A 38 3.12 -9.57 7.69
CA VAL A 38 3.22 -9.55 6.22
C VAL A 38 2.16 -8.59 5.65
N LEU A 39 2.57 -7.69 4.76
CA LEU A 39 1.67 -6.78 4.04
C LEU A 39 1.53 -7.20 2.57
N ILE A 40 0.30 -7.20 2.06
CA ILE A 40 -0.07 -7.81 0.78
C ILE A 40 -1.06 -6.94 0.00
N ASP A 41 -0.57 -6.24 -1.03
CA ASP A 41 -1.33 -5.81 -2.23
C ASP A 41 -0.33 -5.28 -3.27
N GLY A 42 -0.09 -6.02 -4.36
CA GLY A 42 0.80 -5.56 -5.44
C GLY A 42 0.09 -4.72 -6.50
N SER A 43 -1.15 -5.08 -6.82
CA SER A 43 -1.90 -4.47 -7.91
C SER A 43 -2.27 -3.02 -7.65
N SER A 44 -2.57 -2.66 -6.40
CA SER A 44 -2.95 -1.30 -6.05
C SER A 44 -1.74 -0.40 -5.73
N VAL A 45 -0.66 -0.99 -5.21
CA VAL A 45 0.53 -0.25 -4.76
C VAL A 45 1.28 0.36 -5.94
N VAL A 46 1.44 -0.34 -7.06
CA VAL A 46 2.20 0.17 -8.20
C VAL A 46 1.59 1.47 -8.76
N PRO A 47 0.29 1.53 -9.13
CA PRO A 47 -0.32 2.79 -9.57
C PRO A 47 -0.28 3.89 -8.51
N TRP A 48 -0.39 3.52 -7.22
CA TRP A 48 -0.33 4.47 -6.12
C TRP A 48 1.06 5.12 -5.98
N LEU A 49 2.14 4.35 -6.13
CA LEU A 49 3.50 4.87 -6.12
C LEU A 49 3.76 5.87 -7.27
N TYR A 50 3.12 5.66 -8.43
CA TYR A 50 3.22 6.60 -9.56
C TYR A 50 2.45 7.91 -9.37
N THR A 51 1.37 7.92 -8.57
CA THR A 51 0.40 9.03 -8.55
C THR A 51 0.28 9.77 -7.22
N LYS A 52 0.59 9.11 -6.09
CA LYS A 52 0.21 9.60 -4.75
C LYS A 52 1.40 9.90 -3.84
N LYS A 53 2.56 9.25 -4.02
CA LYS A 53 3.77 9.55 -3.23
C LYS A 53 4.51 10.75 -3.84
N GLN A 54 3.91 11.94 -3.75
CA GLN A 54 4.53 13.29 -3.87
C GLN A 54 5.23 13.68 -5.19
N PHE A 55 5.62 12.73 -6.01
CA PHE A 55 6.16 12.97 -7.33
C PHE A 55 5.02 12.75 -8.31
N SER A 56 4.50 13.84 -8.87
CA SER A 56 3.96 13.78 -10.21
C SER A 56 5.11 13.36 -11.12
N LEU A 57 5.51 12.08 -11.06
CA LEU A 57 6.40 11.48 -12.03
C LEU A 57 5.76 11.83 -13.36
N GLU A 58 6.48 12.58 -14.21
CA GLU A 58 5.97 13.00 -15.50
C GLU A 58 5.47 11.76 -16.23
N SER A 59 4.16 11.51 -16.17
CA SER A 59 3.57 10.24 -16.60
C SER A 59 3.50 10.15 -18.12
N ILE A 60 4.01 11.17 -18.82
CA ILE A 60 4.17 11.21 -20.25
C ILE A 60 5.07 10.02 -20.61
N TYR A 61 4.47 9.01 -21.26
CA TYR A 61 5.11 7.74 -21.63
C TYR A 61 5.56 6.81 -20.48
N GLY A 62 4.90 6.84 -19.33
CA GLY A 62 5.12 5.88 -18.24
C GLY A 62 6.17 6.29 -17.20
N GLY A 63 6.63 7.53 -17.25
CA GLY A 63 7.56 8.10 -16.27
C GLY A 63 9.00 7.61 -16.42
N GLN A 64 9.92 8.30 -15.75
CA GLN A 64 11.32 7.90 -15.73
C GLN A 64 11.49 6.65 -14.84
N TRP A 65 11.77 5.50 -15.47
CA TRP A 65 11.98 4.20 -14.81
C TRP A 65 12.90 4.27 -13.59
N LEU A 66 14.01 5.02 -13.70
CA LEU A 66 14.96 5.17 -12.60
C LEU A 66 14.35 5.84 -11.36
N GLN A 67 13.50 6.86 -11.55
CA GLN A 67 12.83 7.55 -10.44
C GLN A 67 11.83 6.61 -9.75
N PHE A 68 11.05 5.87 -10.54
CA PHE A 68 10.14 4.87 -10.00
C PHE A 68 10.87 3.79 -9.20
N VAL A 69 11.98 3.25 -9.71
CA VAL A 69 12.79 2.26 -8.99
C VAL A 69 13.32 2.81 -7.68
N THR A 70 13.77 4.07 -7.64
CA THR A 70 14.22 4.72 -6.41
C THR A 70 13.08 4.83 -5.39
N ILE A 71 11.91 5.33 -5.81
CA ILE A 71 10.72 5.43 -4.94
C ILE A 71 10.29 4.06 -4.41
N LEU A 72 10.30 3.04 -5.27
CA LEU A 72 9.99 1.68 -4.86
C LEU A 72 11.01 1.16 -3.83
N LYS A 73 12.32 1.35 -4.05
CA LYS A 73 13.35 0.96 -3.09
C LYS A 73 13.19 1.65 -1.74
N ASP A 74 12.90 2.95 -1.74
CA ASP A 74 12.65 3.71 -0.52
C ASP A 74 11.40 3.19 0.20
N PHE A 75 10.32 2.92 -0.54
CA PHE A 75 9.12 2.30 0.00
C PHE A 75 9.42 0.93 0.63
N LEU A 76 10.16 0.05 -0.05
CA LEU A 76 10.53 -1.26 0.52
C LEU A 76 11.35 -1.11 1.81
N ARG A 77 12.35 -0.21 1.79
CA ARG A 77 13.22 0.06 2.93
C ARG A 77 12.44 0.55 4.15
N GLU A 78 11.50 1.47 3.98
CA GLU A 78 10.66 1.99 5.07
C GLU A 78 9.91 0.87 5.83
N PHE A 79 9.45 -0.17 5.12
CA PHE A 79 8.78 -1.32 5.75
C PHE A 79 9.76 -2.31 6.39
N GLU A 80 10.90 -2.56 5.76
CA GLU A 80 11.95 -3.41 6.33
C GLU A 80 12.50 -2.84 7.63
N GLU A 81 12.71 -1.52 7.69
CA GLU A 81 13.17 -0.81 8.90
C GLU A 81 12.21 -0.92 10.08
N ILE A 82 10.91 -1.13 9.82
CA ILE A 82 9.92 -1.38 10.88
C ILE A 82 9.65 -2.87 11.11
N GLY A 83 10.46 -3.75 10.51
CA GLY A 83 10.39 -5.20 10.65
C GLY A 83 9.10 -5.80 10.05
N VAL A 84 8.55 -5.18 9.02
CA VAL A 84 7.41 -5.70 8.23
C VAL A 84 7.96 -6.36 6.98
N LYS A 85 7.54 -7.59 6.71
CA LYS A 85 7.89 -8.29 5.48
C LYS A 85 6.87 -7.95 4.38
N LEU A 86 7.33 -7.44 3.24
CA LEU A 86 6.45 -7.18 2.11
C LEU A 86 6.35 -8.42 1.20
N VAL A 87 5.12 -8.81 0.87
CA VAL A 87 4.83 -9.86 -0.11
C VAL A 87 3.78 -9.34 -1.09
N PHE A 88 4.17 -9.13 -2.34
CA PHE A 88 3.27 -8.58 -3.35
C PHE A 88 2.49 -9.71 -4.04
N ILE A 89 1.16 -9.60 -4.00
CA ILE A 89 0.27 -10.41 -4.82
C ILE A 89 -0.29 -9.53 -5.92
N PHE A 90 -0.08 -9.94 -7.16
CA PHE A 90 -0.62 -9.28 -8.34
C PHE A 90 -1.86 -10.04 -8.80
N SER A 91 -2.93 -9.29 -9.04
CA SER A 91 -4.18 -9.81 -9.61
C SER A 91 -3.92 -10.42 -10.98
N GLY A 92 -4.56 -11.56 -11.24
CA GLY A 92 -4.58 -12.21 -12.54
C GLY A 92 -5.66 -11.63 -13.45
N THR A 93 -6.46 -12.50 -14.05
CA THR A 93 -7.53 -12.11 -14.97
C THR A 93 -8.66 -11.36 -14.27
N ILE A 94 -9.16 -10.32 -14.92
CA ILE A 94 -10.32 -9.55 -14.46
C ILE A 94 -11.58 -10.32 -14.89
N CYS A 95 -12.48 -10.61 -13.94
CA CYS A 95 -13.77 -11.21 -14.28
C CYS A 95 -14.54 -10.31 -15.25
N THR A 96 -15.18 -10.89 -16.26
CA THR A 96 -15.94 -10.15 -17.29
C THR A 96 -17.04 -9.26 -16.71
N SER A 97 -17.66 -9.66 -15.60
CA SER A 97 -18.67 -8.88 -14.87
C SER A 97 -18.11 -7.71 -14.04
N LYS A 98 -16.78 -7.60 -13.91
CA LYS A 98 -16.09 -6.52 -13.18
C LYS A 98 -15.59 -5.40 -14.10
N ARG A 99 -15.94 -5.45 -15.39
CA ARG A 99 -15.54 -4.47 -16.39
C ARG A 99 -16.54 -3.33 -16.50
#